data_AF-A0A6J0KMK9-F1
#
_entry.id   AF-A0A6J0KMK9-F1
#
_cell.length_a   1.000
_cell.length_b   1.000
_cell.length_c   1.000
_cell.angle_alpha   90.00
_cell.angle_beta   90.00
_cell.angle_gamma   90.00
#
_symmetry.space_group_name_H-M   'P 1'
#
loop_
_entity.id
_entity.type
_entity.pdbx_description
1 polymer ?
#
loop_
_entity_poly.entity_id
_entity_poly.type
_entity_poly.pdbx_seq_one_letter_code
_entity_poly.pdbx_strand_id
1 'polypeptide(L)'
;MSKLANLDFPALKSNGENYLDWALDARIMLRSKGLGDTIISDNKSSDKDRYSAIYIIRHHLQESLKTQYRTTENPLDLWNALQRRYDHQKTVMLPRAQYDWKHLRFQDYKTVDEYNSVLFKIVSMMELCGEKVTELEMLNKTFSTMHSSNMVLQQ
;
A
#
# COMPACT_ATOMS: atom_id res chain seq x y z
N MET A 1 12.46 -28.76 -0.99
CA MET A 1 12.13 -27.93 0.19
C MET A 1 12.61 -26.51 -0.08
N SER A 2 11.70 -25.58 -0.36
CA SER A 2 12.06 -24.16 -0.56
C SER A 2 12.50 -23.58 0.77
N LYS A 3 13.75 -23.10 0.87
CA LYS A 3 14.13 -22.18 1.96
C LYS A 3 13.08 -21.07 1.96
N LEU A 4 12.30 -20.92 3.03
CA LEU A 4 11.57 -19.67 3.24
C LEU A 4 12.63 -18.58 3.22
N ALA A 5 12.64 -17.77 2.17
CA ALA A 5 13.44 -16.55 2.18
C ALA A 5 12.92 -15.73 3.37
N ASN A 6 13.81 -15.38 4.30
CA ASN A 6 13.47 -14.51 5.41
C ASN A 6 13.35 -13.09 4.82
N LEU A 7 12.16 -12.78 4.30
CA LEU A 7 11.85 -11.48 3.72
C LEU A 7 11.46 -10.52 4.83
N ASP A 8 11.91 -9.27 4.72
CA ASP A 8 11.55 -8.22 5.68
C ASP A 8 10.05 -7.84 5.57
N PHE A 9 9.48 -8.00 4.38
CA PHE A 9 8.06 -7.79 4.08
C PHE A 9 7.59 -8.70 2.93
N PRO A 10 6.28 -8.90 2.71
CA PRO A 10 5.78 -9.81 1.69
C PRO A 10 6.30 -9.49 0.28
N ALA A 11 6.72 -10.51 -0.46
CA ALA A 11 7.15 -10.32 -1.85
C ALA A 11 6.01 -9.83 -2.76
N LEU A 12 6.34 -9.02 -3.77
CA LEU A 12 5.39 -8.57 -4.79
C LEU A 12 4.82 -9.76 -5.54
N LYS A 13 3.50 -9.92 -5.48
CA LYS A 13 2.77 -10.96 -6.21
C LYS A 13 2.80 -10.67 -7.71
N SER A 14 2.89 -11.72 -8.52
CA SER A 14 2.90 -11.63 -9.98
C SER A 14 1.63 -11.00 -10.57
N ASN A 15 0.49 -11.18 -9.90
CA ASN A 15 -0.78 -10.54 -10.25
C ASN A 15 -0.89 -9.07 -9.80
N GLY A 16 0.05 -8.58 -8.98
CA GLY A 16 0.07 -7.20 -8.50
C GLY A 16 -0.90 -6.88 -7.37
N GLU A 17 -1.60 -7.87 -6.80
CA GLU A 17 -2.66 -7.64 -5.80
C GLU A 17 -2.16 -6.86 -4.57
N ASN A 18 -0.92 -7.08 -4.15
CA ASN A 18 -0.28 -6.38 -3.02
C ASN A 18 0.68 -5.27 -3.48
N TYR A 19 0.57 -4.77 -4.71
CA TYR A 19 1.55 -3.83 -5.26
C TYR A 19 1.68 -2.55 -4.45
N LEU A 20 0.57 -1.98 -3.98
CA LEU A 20 0.61 -0.71 -3.27
C LEU A 20 1.25 -0.85 -1.88
N ASP A 21 0.91 -1.91 -1.14
CA ASP A 21 1.55 -2.23 0.15
C ASP A 21 3.05 -2.51 -0.06
N TRP A 22 3.39 -3.35 -1.03
CA TRP A 22 4.77 -3.67 -1.38
C TRP A 22 5.57 -2.43 -1.76
N ALA A 23 5.00 -1.51 -2.54
CA ALA A 23 5.67 -0.28 -2.96
C ALA A 23 5.90 0.66 -1.78
N LEU A 24 4.97 0.71 -0.81
CA LEU A 24 5.17 1.47 0.41
C LEU A 24 6.33 0.88 1.24
N ASP A 25 6.29 -0.42 1.51
CA ASP A 25 7.30 -1.13 2.32
C ASP A 25 8.70 -1.04 1.68
N ALA A 26 8.79 -1.30 0.37
CA ALA A 26 10.04 -1.20 -0.37
C ALA A 26 10.61 0.22 -0.31
N ARG A 27 9.77 1.26 -0.43
CA ARG A 27 10.21 2.66 -0.32
C ARG A 27 10.71 2.99 1.08
N ILE A 28 10.02 2.52 2.13
CA ILE A 28 10.45 2.69 3.53
C ILE A 28 11.80 2.00 3.76
N MET A 29 11.96 0.77 3.26
CA MET A 29 13.20 0.00 3.39
C MET A 29 14.38 0.67 2.67
N LEU A 30 14.16 1.19 1.46
CA LEU A 30 15.21 1.93 0.75
C LEU A 30 15.59 3.20 1.51
N ARG A 31 14.61 3.97 1.99
CA ARG A 31 14.87 5.22 2.74
C ARG A 31 15.59 4.97 4.06
N SER A 32 15.21 3.96 4.82
CA SER A 32 15.88 3.64 6.11
C SER A 32 17.33 3.20 5.93
N LYS A 33 17.70 2.74 4.73
CA LYS A 33 19.08 2.41 4.36
C LYS A 33 19.82 3.54 3.62
N GLY A 34 19.21 4.73 3.48
CA GLY A 34 19.81 5.85 2.73
C GLY A 34 19.83 5.65 1.22
N LEU A 35 19.07 4.68 0.69
CA LEU A 35 19.00 4.31 -0.73
C LEU A 35 17.77 4.91 -1.42
N GLY A 36 17.01 5.78 -0.74
CA GLY A 36 15.73 6.31 -1.25
C GLY A 36 15.84 7.07 -2.57
N ASP A 37 16.96 7.75 -2.81
CA ASP A 37 17.16 8.56 -4.02
C ASP A 37 17.40 7.70 -5.27
N THR A 38 17.83 6.44 -5.10
CA THR A 38 18.15 5.53 -6.22
C THR A 38 16.96 5.23 -7.13
N ILE A 39 15.73 5.46 -6.65
CA ILE A 39 14.47 5.27 -7.38
C ILE A 39 13.82 6.60 -7.79
N ILE A 40 14.55 7.72 -7.74
CA ILE A 40 14.12 9.05 -8.18
C ILE A 40 14.85 9.41 -9.49
N SER A 41 14.19 10.12 -10.41
CA SER A 41 14.81 10.63 -11.64
C SER A 41 15.97 11.58 -11.34
N ASP A 42 16.98 11.58 -12.21
CA ASP A 42 18.16 12.46 -12.14
C ASP A 42 18.98 12.36 -10.83
N ASN A 43 18.84 11.24 -10.11
CA ASN A 43 19.64 10.97 -8.92
C ASN A 43 21.12 10.82 -9.27
N LYS A 44 21.98 11.17 -8.31
CA LYS A 44 23.44 11.04 -8.41
C LYS A 44 23.96 9.92 -7.52
N SER A 45 23.14 8.89 -7.29
CA SER A 45 23.52 7.78 -6.43
C SER A 45 24.71 7.01 -7.02
N SER A 46 25.60 6.53 -6.15
CA SER A 46 26.76 5.75 -6.56
C SER A 46 26.34 4.39 -7.15
N ASP A 47 27.21 3.76 -7.93
CA ASP A 47 26.96 2.39 -8.42
C ASP A 47 26.71 1.42 -7.27
N LYS A 48 27.47 1.55 -6.17
CA LYS A 48 27.27 0.74 -4.96
C LYS A 48 25.84 0.87 -4.42
N ASP A 49 25.31 2.09 -4.34
CA ASP A 49 23.96 2.34 -3.84
C ASP A 49 22.90 1.80 -4.82
N ARG A 50 23.13 1.98 -6.13
CA ARG A 50 22.26 1.45 -7.19
C ARG A 50 22.15 -0.08 -7.13
N TYR A 51 23.28 -0.78 -7.03
CA TYR A 51 23.30 -2.23 -6.90
C TYR A 51 22.72 -2.71 -5.57
N SER A 52 22.94 -1.97 -4.47
CA SER A 52 22.33 -2.30 -3.17
C SER A 52 20.81 -2.17 -3.22
N ALA A 53 20.31 -1.10 -3.84
CA ALA A 53 18.87 -0.85 -3.98
C ALA A 53 18.19 -1.91 -4.86
N ILE A 54 18.76 -2.21 -6.04
CA ILE A 54 18.16 -3.20 -6.93
C ILE A 54 18.20 -4.61 -6.33
N TYR A 55 19.22 -4.94 -5.55
CA TYR A 55 19.28 -6.20 -4.79
C TYR A 55 18.09 -6.30 -3.82
N ILE A 56 17.81 -5.25 -3.04
CA ILE A 56 16.68 -5.22 -2.10
C ILE A 56 15.34 -5.36 -2.85
N ILE A 57 15.15 -4.60 -3.93
CA ILE A 57 13.92 -4.65 -4.73
C ILE A 57 13.72 -6.07 -5.27
N ARG A 58 14.74 -6.64 -5.92
CA ARG A 58 14.66 -7.99 -6.50
C ARG A 58 14.45 -9.06 -5.44
N HIS A 59 15.05 -8.94 -4.25
CA HIS A 59 14.86 -9.90 -3.16
C HIS A 59 13.38 -10.07 -2.80
N HIS A 60 12.64 -8.96 -2.83
CA HIS A 60 11.21 -8.88 -2.51
C HIS A 60 10.30 -9.03 -3.74
N LEU A 61 10.77 -9.67 -4.81
CA LEU A 61 9.92 -10.06 -5.95
C LEU A 61 9.62 -11.57 -5.90
N GLN A 62 8.41 -11.96 -6.32
CA GLN A 62 8.15 -13.35 -6.67
C GLN A 62 9.05 -13.82 -7.82
N GLU A 63 9.34 -15.12 -7.85
CA GLU A 63 10.32 -15.71 -8.78
C GLU A 63 9.98 -15.47 -10.27
N SER A 64 8.69 -15.48 -10.61
CA SER A 64 8.23 -15.18 -11.97
C SER A 64 8.54 -13.74 -12.39
N LEU A 65 8.53 -12.78 -11.47
CA LEU A 65 8.93 -11.40 -11.73
C LEU A 65 10.45 -11.26 -11.79
N LYS A 66 11.20 -11.95 -10.93
CA LYS A 66 12.67 -11.99 -10.99
C LYS A 66 13.18 -12.47 -12.34
N THR A 67 12.48 -13.45 -12.94
CA THR A 67 12.78 -13.99 -14.26
C THR A 67 12.49 -12.96 -15.36
N GLN A 68 11.35 -12.28 -15.29
CA GLN A 68 10.96 -11.26 -16.28
C GLN A 68 11.89 -10.04 -16.28
N TYR A 69 12.38 -9.62 -15.12
CA TYR A 69 13.26 -8.46 -14.97
C TYR A 69 14.72 -8.87 -14.70
N ARG A 70 15.17 -10.02 -15.21
CA ARG A 70 16.49 -10.58 -14.89
C ARG A 70 17.66 -9.71 -15.34
N THR A 71 17.51 -9.01 -16.47
CA THR A 71 18.55 -8.19 -17.09
C THR A 71 18.50 -6.72 -16.69
N THR A 72 17.53 -6.32 -15.87
CA THR A 72 17.45 -4.94 -15.37
C THR A 72 18.47 -4.76 -14.24
N GLU A 73 19.42 -3.86 -14.43
CA GLU A 73 20.51 -3.57 -13.47
C GLU A 73 20.33 -2.22 -12.75
N ASN A 74 19.47 -1.35 -13.28
CA ASN A 74 19.17 -0.05 -12.69
C ASN A 74 17.91 -0.12 -11.81
N PRO A 75 17.98 0.26 -10.52
CA PRO A 75 16.83 0.23 -9.62
C PRO A 75 15.69 1.15 -10.06
N LEU A 76 15.99 2.33 -10.62
CA LEU A 76 14.98 3.26 -11.12
C LEU A 76 14.19 2.66 -12.29
N ASP A 77 14.89 1.98 -13.21
CA ASP A 77 14.24 1.35 -14.37
C ASP A 77 13.32 0.21 -13.93
N LEU A 78 13.77 -0.61 -12.98
CA LEU A 78 12.96 -1.66 -12.38
C LEU A 78 11.75 -1.09 -11.64
N TRP A 79 11.96 -0.08 -10.80
CA TRP A 79 10.91 0.60 -10.05
C TRP A 79 9.82 1.15 -10.99
N ASN A 80 10.23 1.91 -12.01
CA ASN A 80 9.32 2.49 -13.00
C ASN A 80 8.60 1.41 -13.82
N ALA A 81 9.26 0.28 -14.12
CA ALA A 81 8.63 -0.82 -14.84
C ALA A 81 7.54 -1.51 -14.02
N LEU A 82 7.81 -1.76 -12.73
CA LEU A 82 6.82 -2.31 -11.79
C LEU A 82 5.66 -1.33 -11.57
N GLN A 83 5.97 -0.04 -11.42
CA GLN A 83 4.96 1.00 -11.32
C GLN A 83 4.08 1.04 -12.57
N ARG A 84 4.64 1.18 -13.77
CA ARG A 84 3.85 1.17 -15.01
C ARG A 84 2.99 -0.09 -15.16
N ARG A 85 3.49 -1.23 -14.71
CA ARG A 85 2.75 -2.49 -14.78
C ARG A 85 1.57 -2.53 -13.82
N TYR A 86 1.70 -2.01 -12.60
CA TYR A 86 0.72 -2.24 -11.53
C TYR A 86 0.04 -0.97 -11.01
N ASP A 87 0.33 0.22 -11.52
CA ASP A 87 -0.31 1.46 -11.06
C ASP A 87 -1.83 1.43 -11.32
N HIS A 88 -2.28 0.66 -12.32
CA HIS A 88 -3.70 0.38 -12.56
C HIS A 88 -4.39 -0.31 -11.37
N GLN A 89 -3.67 -0.91 -10.41
CA GLN A 89 -4.30 -1.47 -9.22
C GLN A 89 -5.06 -0.41 -8.41
N LYS A 90 -4.61 0.85 -8.44
CA LYS A 90 -5.35 1.98 -7.84
C LYS A 90 -6.72 2.16 -8.46
N THR A 91 -6.89 1.89 -9.76
CA THR A 91 -8.17 2.10 -10.46
C THR A 91 -9.22 1.07 -10.09
N VAL A 92 -8.81 -0.10 -9.59
CA VAL A 92 -9.72 -1.14 -9.08
C VAL A 92 -9.93 -1.01 -7.57
N MET A 93 -8.85 -0.68 -6.84
CA MET A 93 -8.88 -0.59 -5.39
C MET A 93 -9.64 0.65 -4.89
N LEU A 94 -9.47 1.81 -5.54
CA LEU A 94 -10.11 3.05 -5.09
C LEU A 94 -11.65 2.98 -5.16
N PRO A 95 -12.29 2.57 -6.28
CA PRO A 95 -13.75 2.46 -6.31
C PRO A 95 -14.30 1.45 -5.30
N ARG A 96 -13.55 0.38 -5.03
CA ARG A 96 -13.93 -0.61 -4.01
C ARG A 96 -13.87 0.01 -2.61
N ALA A 97 -12.78 0.71 -2.27
CA ALA A 97 -12.66 1.38 -0.97
C ALA A 97 -13.73 2.47 -0.80
N GLN A 98 -14.03 3.24 -1.85
CA GLN A 98 -15.13 4.21 -1.83
C GLN A 98 -16.51 3.55 -1.69
N TYR A 99 -16.72 2.40 -2.31
CA TYR A 99 -17.93 1.61 -2.12
C TYR A 99 -18.05 1.13 -0.68
N ASP A 100 -17.00 0.54 -0.12
CA ASP A 100 -16.95 0.06 1.25
C ASP A 100 -17.17 1.23 2.23
N TRP A 101 -16.56 2.40 1.98
CA TRP A 101 -16.79 3.63 2.74
C TRP A 101 -18.26 4.05 2.73
N LYS A 102 -18.90 4.08 1.55
CA LYS A 102 -20.32 4.47 1.43
C LYS A 102 -21.23 3.52 2.19
N HIS A 103 -20.96 2.22 2.14
CA HIS A 103 -21.80 1.18 2.73
C HIS A 103 -21.42 0.78 4.16
N LEU A 104 -20.32 1.31 4.69
CA LEU A 104 -19.93 1.09 6.09
C LEU A 104 -21.03 1.62 7.01
N ARG A 105 -21.52 0.77 7.93
CA ARG A 105 -22.51 1.12 8.95
C ARG A 105 -22.13 0.57 10.31
N PHE A 106 -22.24 1.38 11.35
CA PHE A 106 -21.93 0.96 12.71
C PHE A 106 -22.73 -0.28 13.16
N GLN A 107 -24.01 -0.36 12.81
CA GLN A 107 -24.90 -1.46 13.17
C GLN A 107 -24.50 -2.84 12.60
N ASP A 108 -23.64 -2.89 11.59
CA ASP A 108 -23.20 -4.15 10.98
C ASP A 108 -22.09 -4.85 11.81
N TYR A 109 -21.65 -4.22 12.91
CA TYR A 109 -20.57 -4.69 13.79
C TYR A 109 -21.04 -4.86 15.23
N LYS A 110 -20.44 -5.80 15.97
CA LYS A 110 -20.83 -6.09 17.36
C LYS A 110 -20.23 -5.12 18.35
N THR A 111 -19.04 -4.59 18.04
CA THR A 111 -18.29 -3.70 18.93
C THR A 111 -17.80 -2.46 18.20
N VAL A 112 -17.54 -1.41 18.97
CA VAL A 112 -16.90 -0.18 18.46
C VAL A 112 -15.53 -0.48 17.86
N ASP A 113 -14.79 -1.41 18.46
CA ASP A 113 -13.44 -1.80 18.01
C ASP A 113 -13.45 -2.49 16.65
N GLU A 114 -14.40 -3.41 16.41
CA GLU A 114 -14.59 -4.06 15.11
C GLU A 114 -14.93 -3.03 14.02
N TYR A 115 -15.86 -2.12 14.30
CA TYR A 115 -16.23 -1.05 13.38
C TYR A 115 -15.04 -0.14 13.08
N ASN A 116 -14.33 0.33 14.12
CA ASN A 116 -13.19 1.23 13.98
C ASN A 116 -12.07 0.55 13.18
N SER A 117 -11.80 -0.73 13.42
CA SER A 117 -10.80 -1.50 12.68
C SER A 117 -11.11 -1.53 11.17
N VAL A 118 -12.37 -1.71 10.79
CA VAL A 118 -12.77 -1.67 9.37
C VAL A 118 -12.76 -0.25 8.80
N LEU A 119 -13.20 0.75 9.56
CA LEU A 119 -13.13 2.16 9.19
C LEU A 119 -11.69 2.56 8.85
N PHE A 120 -10.74 2.29 9.75
CA PHE A 120 -9.32 2.59 9.53
C PHE A 120 -8.76 1.82 8.34
N LYS A 121 -9.13 0.55 8.17
CA LYS A 121 -8.71 -0.23 7.01
C LYS A 121 -9.15 0.42 5.70
N ILE A 122 -10.41 0.85 5.60
CA ILE A 122 -10.94 1.51 4.40
C ILE A 122 -10.22 2.84 4.16
N VAL A 123 -10.06 3.65 5.21
CA VAL A 123 -9.36 4.95 5.12
C VAL A 123 -7.93 4.77 4.64
N SER A 124 -7.17 3.84 5.23
CA SER A 124 -5.79 3.56 4.79
C SER A 124 -5.72 3.12 3.34
N MET A 125 -6.70 2.34 2.84
CA MET A 125 -6.77 1.97 1.43
C MET A 125 -7.02 3.16 0.51
N MET A 126 -7.91 4.08 0.91
CA MET A 126 -8.19 5.33 0.16
C MET A 126 -6.94 6.22 0.12
N GLU A 127 -6.26 6.39 1.26
CA GLU A 127 -5.03 7.19 1.37
C GLU A 127 -3.89 6.62 0.52
N LEU A 128 -3.72 5.29 0.52
CA LEU A 128 -2.74 4.58 -0.31
C LEU A 128 -3.00 4.79 -1.81
N CYS A 129 -4.27 4.99 -2.19
CA CYS A 129 -4.68 5.34 -3.54
C CYS A 129 -4.61 6.84 -3.85
N GLY A 130 -4.27 7.68 -2.87
CA GLY A 130 -4.11 9.13 -3.02
C GLY A 130 -5.34 9.96 -2.61
N GLU A 131 -6.39 9.34 -2.04
CA GLU A 131 -7.56 10.05 -1.52
C GLU A 131 -7.43 10.24 -0.01
N LYS A 132 -7.38 11.50 0.43
CA LYS A 132 -7.25 11.84 1.85
C LYS A 132 -8.62 11.87 2.51
N VAL A 133 -8.79 11.16 3.61
CA VAL A 133 -9.97 11.25 4.49
C VAL A 133 -9.56 11.94 5.77
N THR A 134 -10.29 12.99 6.16
CA THR A 134 -10.02 13.76 7.37
C THR A 134 -10.63 13.10 8.60
N GLU A 135 -10.09 13.39 9.79
CA GLU A 135 -10.69 12.95 11.06
C GLU A 135 -12.15 13.40 11.20
N LEU A 136 -12.48 14.61 10.75
CA LEU A 136 -13.85 15.13 10.76
C LEU A 136 -14.78 14.27 9.88
N GLU A 137 -14.33 13.85 8.71
CA GLU A 137 -15.10 12.96 7.82
C GLU A 137 -15.29 11.57 8.44
N MET A 138 -14.28 11.04 9.13
CA MET A 138 -14.36 9.78 9.88
C MET A 138 -15.36 9.85 11.03
N LEU A 139 -15.35 10.95 11.79
CA LEU A 139 -16.30 11.21 12.86
C LEU A 139 -17.72 11.34 12.32
N ASN A 140 -17.92 12.17 11.29
CA ASN A 140 -19.21 12.35 10.63
C ASN A 140 -19.74 11.02 10.08
N LYS A 141 -18.87 10.21 9.47
CA LYS A 141 -19.24 8.88 8.97
C LYS A 141 -19.73 7.98 10.10
N THR A 142 -19.01 7.97 11.23
CA THR A 142 -19.40 7.20 12.41
C THR A 142 -20.75 7.66 12.96
N PHE A 143 -20.93 8.95 13.23
CA PHE A 143 -22.20 9.49 13.74
C PHE A 143 -23.38 9.25 12.79
N SER A 144 -23.17 9.41 11.47
CA SER A 144 -24.23 9.22 10.46
C SER A 144 -24.75 7.78 10.35
N THR A 145 -23.99 6.80 10.87
CA THR A 145 -24.34 5.38 10.78
C THR A 145 -24.74 4.78 12.12
N MET A 146 -24.67 5.56 13.20
CA MET A 146 -25.20 5.17 14.50
C MET A 146 -26.73 5.25 14.50
N HIS A 147 -27.37 4.35 15.24
CA HIS A 147 -28.82 4.40 15.43
C HIS A 147 -29.22 5.69 16.15
N SER A 148 -30.35 6.29 15.78
CA SER A 148 -30.85 7.54 16.36
C SER A 148 -31.01 7.50 17.88
N SER A 149 -31.30 6.32 18.45
CA SER A 149 -31.37 6.10 19.91
C SER A 149 -30.03 6.28 20.64
N ASN A 150 -28.90 6.18 19.92
CA ASN A 150 -27.56 6.31 20.49
C ASN A 150 -26.98 7.72 20.31
N MET A 151 -27.67 8.60 19.57
CA MET A 151 -27.31 10.01 19.38
C MET A 151 -27.83 10.84 20.56
N VAL A 152 -27.22 10.70 21.74
CA VAL A 152 -27.60 11.45 22.96
C VAL A 152 -27.22 12.95 22.88
N LEU A 153 -26.56 13.40 21.80
CA LEU A 153 -26.01 14.75 21.64
C LEU A 153 -26.85 15.72 20.77
N GLN A 154 -28.10 15.40 20.43
CA GLN A 154 -29.00 16.30 19.69
C GLN A 154 -30.17 16.84 20.54
N GLN A 155 -29.94 17.16 21.81
CA GLN A 155 -30.86 17.98 22.60
C GLN A 155 -30.24 19.33 22.94
#